data_AF-A0A8J2ZAI1-F1
#
_entry.id   AF-A0A8J2ZAI1-F1
#
_cell.length_a   1.000
_cell.length_b   1.000
_cell.length_c   1.000
_cell.angle_alpha   90.00
_cell.angle_beta   90.00
_cell.angle_gamma   90.00
#
_symmetry.space_group_name_H-M   'P 1'
#
loop_
_entity.id
_entity.type
_entity.pdbx_description
1 polymer ?
#
loop_
_entity_poly.entity_id
_entity_poly.type
_entity_poly.pdbx_seq_one_letter_code
_entity_poly.pdbx_strand_id
1 'polypeptide(L)'
;MPALEPTERAGNGRAHPSPPVRAARDPAAAPNGHRALFVTSEMADFVKAGGLGEVSAALPRSLRRRLDVRVLIPGYREVLARGGPIAVVGRLPALGEIPTCEIGRLETADGLIVHALLCPALYDREGSPYGDAHGVDWRDNDLRFARLGLAAAAFARGLADPGWQPDILHLNDWPTALAPAYLAWSGTPVPSVLTIHNLAYQGLFARERAGSLGIPDHAFRIDGVEFHGKLSFLKAGLFYASHLTTVSPTYAEEILRPEFGCGLEGLLRTRAAEGRLSGILNGIDESWDPRTDRHLAGRFGVDDWRGKQANAEHVRRAHGMSDSAGPLFAIVSRLVHQKGVDLAAAAAEAIVEQGGQLVVTGRGESRPEAALQDVAHRHPGAVAVRIGFDETEARRTYAGSDFLLMPSRFEPCGLSQMYAQRFGSLPVAHRTGGLADTIEDGITGFLFGECSLSALTAAIARAFAAFRSRERLDAMRRAAMTRPRGWEEAASAYEGVCARLHAAARRSTLVRTLAGHTPREAR
;
A
#
# COMPACT_ATOMS: atom_id res chain seq x y z
N MET A 1 -22.72 -18.84 -71.59
CA MET A 1 -22.44 -20.00 -72.47
C MET A 1 -21.11 -20.60 -72.04
N PRO A 2 -20.98 -21.93 -71.96
CA PRO A 2 -21.19 -22.71 -70.74
C PRO A 2 -19.90 -23.14 -70.01
N ALA A 3 -20.11 -23.68 -68.82
CA ALA A 3 -19.13 -24.34 -67.97
C ALA A 3 -18.55 -25.62 -68.60
N LEU A 4 -17.30 -25.94 -68.24
CA LEU A 4 -16.72 -27.29 -68.27
C LEU A 4 -15.73 -27.42 -67.11
N GLU A 5 -15.86 -28.53 -66.37
CA GLU A 5 -15.04 -28.98 -65.24
C GLU A 5 -13.58 -29.24 -65.59
N PRO A 6 -12.71 -29.42 -64.56
CA PRO A 6 -11.84 -30.59 -64.61
C PRO A 6 -11.62 -31.31 -63.25
N THR A 7 -11.82 -32.63 -63.31
CA THR A 7 -10.93 -33.75 -62.93
C THR A 7 -10.13 -33.78 -61.61
N GLU A 8 -10.28 -34.95 -60.96
CA GLU A 8 -9.60 -35.46 -59.77
C GLU A 8 -8.08 -35.73 -59.93
N ARG A 9 -7.34 -35.64 -58.82
CA ARG A 9 -6.28 -36.60 -58.46
C ARG A 9 -6.20 -36.82 -56.95
N ALA A 10 -6.22 -38.11 -56.57
CA ALA A 10 -6.10 -38.61 -55.21
C ALA A 10 -4.67 -38.54 -54.66
N GLY A 11 -4.55 -38.32 -53.33
CA GLY A 11 -3.31 -38.43 -52.57
C GLY A 11 -3.61 -38.86 -51.13
N ASN A 12 -3.32 -40.13 -50.82
CA ASN A 12 -3.52 -40.79 -49.54
C ASN A 12 -2.36 -40.45 -48.58
N GLY A 13 -2.63 -39.86 -47.41
CA GLY A 13 -1.62 -39.45 -46.43
C GLY A 13 -2.08 -39.68 -45.00
N ARG A 14 -1.49 -40.69 -44.33
CA ARG A 14 -1.76 -41.10 -42.94
C ARG A 14 -1.46 -39.98 -41.95
N ALA A 15 -2.36 -39.77 -40.99
CA ALA A 15 -2.17 -38.85 -39.87
C ALA A 15 -1.19 -39.42 -38.84
N HIS A 16 -0.10 -38.70 -38.56
CA HIS A 16 0.73 -38.91 -37.37
C HIS A 16 0.22 -38.01 -36.23
N PRO A 17 0.13 -38.50 -34.98
CA PRO A 17 -0.24 -37.68 -33.84
C PRO A 17 0.93 -36.76 -33.44
N SER A 18 0.64 -35.47 -33.30
CA SER A 18 1.58 -34.45 -32.82
C SER A 18 2.02 -34.74 -31.37
N PRO A 19 3.29 -34.50 -31.01
CA PRO A 19 3.79 -34.73 -29.66
C PRO A 19 3.20 -33.71 -28.66
N PRO A 20 3.14 -34.06 -27.36
CA PRO A 20 2.59 -33.17 -26.34
C PRO A 20 3.47 -31.93 -26.19
N VAL A 21 2.81 -30.77 -26.20
CA VAL A 21 3.43 -29.46 -25.94
C VAL A 21 4.05 -29.48 -24.55
N ARG A 22 5.37 -29.43 -24.47
CA ARG A 22 6.09 -29.18 -23.22
C ARG A 22 5.72 -27.79 -22.71
N ALA A 23 5.27 -27.71 -21.46
CA ALA A 23 5.07 -26.45 -20.75
C ALA A 23 6.37 -25.62 -20.81
N ALA A 24 6.31 -24.46 -21.44
CA ALA A 24 7.40 -23.51 -21.44
C ALA A 24 7.66 -23.05 -20.00
N ARG A 25 8.91 -23.15 -19.54
CA ARG A 25 9.33 -22.56 -18.27
C ARG A 25 9.39 -21.04 -18.42
N ASP A 26 8.78 -20.33 -17.47
CA ASP A 26 8.85 -18.87 -17.32
C ASP A 26 10.32 -18.41 -17.16
N PRO A 27 10.82 -17.44 -17.94
CA PRO A 27 12.23 -17.05 -17.92
C PRO A 27 12.64 -16.04 -16.83
N ALA A 28 11.84 -15.78 -15.78
CA ALA A 28 12.17 -14.76 -14.77
C ALA A 28 11.87 -15.10 -13.30
N ALA A 29 11.51 -16.35 -12.97
CA ALA A 29 11.35 -16.77 -11.57
C ALA A 29 12.67 -17.33 -11.03
N ALA A 30 13.06 -16.96 -9.80
CA ALA A 30 14.12 -17.65 -9.09
C ALA A 30 13.76 -19.15 -9.04
N PRO A 31 14.53 -20.07 -9.66
CA PRO A 31 14.12 -21.45 -9.88
C PRO A 31 13.84 -22.27 -8.61
N ASN A 32 14.16 -21.72 -7.43
CA ASN A 32 14.06 -22.33 -6.11
C ASN A 32 13.43 -21.40 -5.03
N GLY A 33 12.82 -20.27 -5.41
CA GLY A 33 12.23 -19.32 -4.46
C GLY A 33 10.87 -19.79 -3.93
N HIS A 34 10.54 -19.47 -2.68
CA HIS A 34 9.20 -19.71 -2.14
C HIS A 34 8.15 -18.94 -2.98
N ARG A 35 6.99 -19.55 -3.21
CA ARG A 35 5.88 -18.93 -3.93
C ARG A 35 5.04 -18.10 -2.98
N ALA A 36 4.87 -16.82 -3.28
CA ALA A 36 4.06 -15.91 -2.48
C ALA A 36 2.91 -15.34 -3.31
N LEU A 37 1.69 -15.44 -2.78
CA LEU A 37 0.55 -14.71 -3.34
C LEU A 37 0.36 -13.41 -2.57
N PHE A 38 0.69 -12.30 -3.21
CA PHE A 38 0.43 -10.96 -2.69
C PHE A 38 -1.02 -10.57 -3.00
N VAL A 39 -1.85 -10.44 -1.99
CA VAL A 39 -3.28 -10.14 -2.13
C VAL A 39 -3.52 -8.70 -1.73
N THR A 40 -4.20 -7.96 -2.59
CA THR A 40 -4.48 -6.53 -2.37
C THR A 40 -5.81 -6.11 -2.96
N SER A 41 -6.38 -5.04 -2.44
CA SER A 41 -7.57 -4.36 -2.99
C SER A 41 -7.21 -3.27 -4.00
N GLU A 42 -5.96 -2.83 -4.08
CA GLU A 42 -5.53 -1.75 -4.99
C GLU A 42 -4.08 -1.92 -5.43
N MET A 43 -3.76 -1.45 -6.63
CA MET A 43 -2.41 -1.49 -7.22
C MET A 43 -2.29 -0.36 -8.23
N ALA A 44 -1.27 0.50 -8.07
CA ALA A 44 -1.16 1.78 -8.80
C ALA A 44 -1.20 1.64 -10.33
N ASP A 45 -0.73 0.52 -10.88
CA ASP A 45 -0.85 0.16 -12.30
C ASP A 45 -2.29 0.23 -12.84
N PHE A 46 -3.27 -0.10 -12.00
CA PHE A 46 -4.67 -0.25 -12.40
C PHE A 46 -5.59 0.73 -11.67
N VAL A 47 -5.62 0.64 -10.34
CA VAL A 47 -6.53 1.38 -9.48
C VAL A 47 -5.86 1.68 -8.14
N LYS A 48 -6.02 2.91 -7.64
CA LYS A 48 -5.39 3.40 -6.42
C LYS A 48 -6.33 4.30 -5.64
N ALA A 49 -6.58 4.01 -4.37
CA ALA A 49 -7.26 4.93 -3.46
C ALA A 49 -6.29 5.56 -2.43
N GLY A 50 -5.20 4.87 -2.07
CA GLY A 50 -4.26 5.35 -1.06
C GLY A 50 -2.81 4.96 -1.30
N GLY A 51 -2.03 4.94 -0.22
CA GLY A 51 -0.62 4.52 -0.24
C GLY A 51 -0.44 3.01 -0.46
N LEU A 52 -1.45 2.19 -0.14
CA LEU A 52 -1.42 0.75 -0.38
C LEU A 52 -1.25 0.43 -1.87
N GLY A 53 -1.84 1.21 -2.78
CA GLY A 53 -1.68 1.03 -4.22
C GLY A 53 -0.22 1.16 -4.68
N GLU A 54 0.55 2.07 -4.08
CA GLU A 54 1.98 2.22 -4.36
C GLU A 54 2.78 1.03 -3.85
N VAL A 55 2.51 0.60 -2.61
CA VAL A 55 3.16 -0.58 -2.02
C VAL A 55 2.87 -1.81 -2.87
N SER A 56 1.62 -1.97 -3.31
CA SER A 56 1.16 -3.10 -4.11
C SER A 56 1.73 -3.12 -5.53
N ALA A 57 2.10 -1.96 -6.07
CA ALA A 57 2.82 -1.88 -7.34
C ALA A 57 4.30 -2.21 -7.17
N ALA A 58 4.95 -1.71 -6.11
CA ALA A 58 6.40 -1.75 -6.02
C ALA A 58 6.97 -2.95 -5.23
N LEU A 59 6.36 -3.31 -4.09
CA LEU A 59 6.88 -4.37 -3.22
C LEU A 59 6.87 -5.74 -3.91
N PRO A 60 5.80 -6.18 -4.62
CA PRO A 60 5.83 -7.44 -5.36
C PRO A 60 6.97 -7.49 -6.37
N ARG A 61 7.22 -6.38 -7.09
CA ARG A 61 8.31 -6.28 -8.09
C ARG A 61 9.68 -6.40 -7.45
N SER A 62 9.89 -5.76 -6.31
CA SER A 62 11.14 -5.87 -5.57
C SER A 62 11.35 -7.30 -5.03
N LEU A 63 10.28 -7.93 -4.53
CA LEU A 63 10.31 -9.31 -4.02
C LEU A 63 10.53 -10.36 -5.12
N ARG A 64 10.17 -10.10 -6.38
CA ARG A 64 10.39 -11.05 -7.50
C ARG A 64 11.85 -11.43 -7.74
N ARG A 65 12.79 -10.61 -7.26
CA ARG A 65 14.23 -10.93 -7.27
C ARG A 65 14.58 -12.07 -6.31
N ARG A 66 13.68 -12.40 -5.38
CA ARG A 66 13.90 -13.29 -4.22
C ARG A 66 12.88 -14.44 -4.16
N LEU A 67 11.64 -14.18 -4.55
CA LEU A 67 10.48 -15.08 -4.45
C LEU A 67 9.76 -15.20 -5.80
N ASP A 68 9.02 -16.30 -6.02
CA ASP A 68 8.03 -16.37 -7.10
C ASP A 68 6.75 -15.68 -6.61
N VAL A 69 6.63 -14.38 -6.91
CA VAL A 69 5.51 -13.54 -6.46
C VAL A 69 4.50 -13.36 -7.56
N ARG A 70 3.23 -13.62 -7.23
CA ARG A 70 2.08 -13.24 -8.04
C ARG A 70 1.15 -12.34 -7.24
N VAL A 71 0.39 -11.49 -7.92
CA VAL A 71 -0.57 -10.57 -7.27
C VAL A 71 -1.99 -11.07 -7.51
N LEU A 72 -2.83 -11.09 -6.49
CA LEU A 72 -4.28 -11.26 -6.61
C LEU A 72 -4.98 -9.93 -6.30
N ILE A 73 -5.79 -9.45 -7.25
CA ILE A 73 -6.56 -8.21 -7.14
C ILE A 73 -7.99 -8.42 -7.67
N PRO A 74 -9.01 -7.72 -7.15
CA PRO A 74 -10.32 -7.71 -7.76
C PRO A 74 -10.29 -7.23 -9.22
N GLY A 75 -11.07 -7.87 -10.09
CA GLY A 75 -11.19 -7.51 -11.51
C GLY A 75 -12.05 -6.27 -11.71
N TYR A 76 -11.61 -5.11 -11.18
CA TYR A 76 -12.25 -3.82 -11.41
C TYR A 76 -12.22 -3.43 -12.87
N ARG A 77 -13.11 -2.51 -13.28
CA ARG A 77 -13.18 -2.02 -14.66
C ARG A 77 -11.83 -1.53 -15.19
N GLU A 78 -11.05 -0.85 -14.36
CA GLU A 78 -9.72 -0.35 -14.69
C GLU A 78 -8.71 -1.48 -14.89
N VAL A 79 -8.80 -2.57 -14.11
CA VAL A 79 -7.95 -3.76 -14.28
C VAL A 79 -8.26 -4.42 -15.62
N LEU A 80 -9.54 -4.57 -15.96
CA LEU A 80 -9.97 -5.15 -17.23
C LEU A 80 -9.58 -4.29 -18.43
N ALA A 81 -9.65 -2.96 -18.29
CA ALA A 81 -9.32 -2.02 -19.36
C ALA A 81 -7.81 -1.87 -19.60
N ARG A 82 -6.99 -1.93 -18.53
CA ARG A 82 -5.55 -1.64 -18.58
C ARG A 82 -4.65 -2.86 -18.51
N GLY A 83 -5.16 -3.99 -18.02
CA GLY A 83 -4.39 -5.21 -17.75
C GLY A 83 -3.95 -6.02 -18.98
N GLY A 84 -4.32 -5.61 -20.20
CA GLY A 84 -4.01 -6.36 -21.41
C GLY A 84 -4.85 -7.64 -21.54
N PRO A 85 -4.43 -8.62 -22.36
CA PRO A 85 -5.16 -9.87 -22.55
C PRO A 85 -5.27 -10.69 -21.25
N ILE A 86 -6.50 -11.06 -20.89
CA ILE A 86 -6.79 -11.85 -19.69
C ILE A 86 -7.14 -13.29 -20.10
N ALA A 87 -6.37 -14.27 -19.61
CA ALA A 87 -6.67 -15.68 -19.78
C ALA A 87 -7.41 -16.22 -18.54
N VAL A 88 -8.59 -16.80 -18.71
CA VAL A 88 -9.30 -17.46 -17.59
C VAL A 88 -8.62 -18.79 -17.27
N VAL A 89 -8.12 -18.93 -16.04
CA VAL A 89 -7.35 -20.10 -15.57
C VAL A 89 -8.08 -20.95 -14.54
N GLY A 90 -9.20 -20.46 -14.00
CA GLY A 90 -9.98 -21.20 -13.01
C GLY A 90 -11.33 -20.58 -12.72
N ARG A 91 -12.17 -21.33 -12.02
CA ARG A 91 -13.49 -20.90 -11.56
C ARG A 91 -13.71 -21.37 -10.13
N LEU A 92 -14.21 -20.49 -9.28
CA LEU A 92 -14.44 -20.75 -7.87
C LEU A 92 -15.94 -20.73 -7.56
N PRO A 93 -16.42 -21.66 -6.73
CA PRO A 93 -17.84 -21.74 -6.37
C PRO A 93 -18.26 -20.59 -5.44
N ALA A 94 -19.58 -20.44 -5.32
CA ALA A 94 -20.21 -19.58 -4.32
C ALA A 94 -20.07 -20.16 -2.90
N LEU A 95 -20.20 -19.30 -1.89
CA LEU A 95 -20.24 -19.68 -0.47
C LEU A 95 -21.14 -18.71 0.29
N GLY A 96 -22.25 -19.18 0.88
CA GLY A 96 -23.25 -18.28 1.45
C GLY A 96 -23.85 -17.38 0.36
N GLU A 97 -23.86 -16.07 0.59
CA GLU A 97 -24.23 -15.05 -0.41
C GLU A 97 -23.03 -14.61 -1.27
N ILE A 98 -21.81 -15.08 -0.98
CA ILE A 98 -20.63 -14.77 -1.78
C ILE A 98 -20.77 -15.47 -3.14
N PRO A 99 -20.82 -14.74 -4.27
CA PRO A 99 -21.08 -15.32 -5.59
C PRO A 99 -19.91 -16.15 -6.13
N THR A 100 -20.20 -16.95 -7.15
CA THR A 100 -19.18 -17.59 -8.01
C THR A 100 -18.33 -16.53 -8.71
N CYS A 101 -17.09 -16.87 -9.01
CA CYS A 101 -16.21 -16.01 -9.80
C CYS A 101 -15.27 -16.83 -10.69
N GLU A 102 -14.65 -16.16 -11.64
CA GLU A 102 -13.55 -16.70 -12.43
C GLU A 102 -12.22 -16.07 -12.01
N ILE A 103 -11.13 -16.76 -12.30
CA ILE A 103 -9.77 -16.30 -12.08
C ILE A 103 -9.18 -15.98 -13.45
N GLY A 104 -9.01 -14.69 -13.74
CA GLY A 104 -8.26 -14.22 -14.90
C GLY A 104 -6.78 -14.15 -14.55
N ARG A 105 -5.90 -14.43 -15.50
CA ARG A 105 -4.46 -14.23 -15.43
C ARG A 105 -4.04 -13.24 -16.50
N LEU A 106 -3.28 -12.23 -16.10
CA LEU A 106 -2.65 -11.26 -16.99
C LEU A 106 -1.20 -11.03 -16.56
N GLU A 107 -0.44 -10.39 -17.44
CA GLU A 107 0.97 -10.11 -17.24
C GLU A 107 1.22 -8.63 -17.50
N THR A 108 1.85 -7.94 -16.54
CA THR A 108 2.22 -6.53 -16.71
C THR A 108 3.36 -6.39 -17.72
N ALA A 109 3.62 -5.16 -18.18
CA ALA A 109 4.71 -4.89 -19.13
C ALA A 109 6.10 -5.33 -18.63
N ASP A 110 6.33 -5.35 -17.32
CA ASP A 110 7.55 -5.84 -16.67
C ASP A 110 7.47 -7.33 -16.25
N GLY A 111 6.49 -8.05 -16.78
CA GLY A 111 6.34 -9.49 -16.63
C GLY A 111 5.75 -9.96 -15.30
N LEU A 112 5.17 -9.08 -14.47
CA LEU A 112 4.57 -9.47 -13.19
C LEU A 112 3.24 -10.15 -13.48
N ILE A 113 3.08 -11.37 -12.98
CA ILE A 113 1.82 -12.11 -13.12
C ILE A 113 0.81 -11.56 -12.11
N VAL A 114 -0.33 -11.14 -12.65
CA VAL A 114 -1.47 -10.65 -11.88
C VAL A 114 -2.66 -11.54 -12.15
N HIS A 115 -3.28 -12.04 -11.09
CA HIS A 115 -4.56 -12.72 -11.12
C HIS A 115 -5.68 -11.71 -10.82
N ALA A 116 -6.58 -11.54 -11.77
CA ALA A 116 -7.78 -10.73 -11.62
C ALA A 116 -8.94 -11.61 -11.18
N LEU A 117 -9.60 -11.22 -10.09
CA LEU A 117 -10.80 -11.90 -9.60
C LEU A 117 -12.02 -11.42 -10.38
N LEU A 118 -12.42 -12.19 -11.38
CA LEU A 118 -13.49 -11.82 -12.30
C LEU A 118 -14.86 -12.14 -11.68
N CYS A 119 -15.49 -11.13 -11.12
CA CYS A 119 -16.86 -11.18 -10.62
C CYS A 119 -17.55 -9.85 -10.94
N PRO A 120 -18.09 -9.68 -12.16
CA PRO A 120 -18.66 -8.40 -12.60
C PRO A 120 -19.71 -7.85 -11.65
N ALA A 121 -20.54 -8.73 -11.07
CA ALA A 121 -21.56 -8.36 -10.09
C ALA A 121 -21.00 -7.61 -8.87
N LEU A 122 -19.74 -7.82 -8.49
CA LEU A 122 -19.09 -7.20 -7.34
C LEU A 122 -18.11 -6.07 -7.71
N TYR A 123 -17.46 -6.15 -8.87
CA TYR A 123 -16.29 -5.31 -9.18
C TYR A 123 -16.40 -4.46 -10.44
N ASP A 124 -17.27 -4.79 -11.41
CA ASP A 124 -17.42 -3.99 -12.63
C ASP A 124 -18.39 -2.82 -12.39
N ARG A 125 -17.91 -1.83 -11.63
CA ARG A 125 -18.66 -0.63 -11.25
C ARG A 125 -17.75 0.58 -11.37
N GLU A 126 -18.35 1.73 -11.65
CA GLU A 126 -17.63 3.01 -11.64
C GLU A 126 -17.47 3.53 -10.22
N GLY A 127 -16.29 4.07 -9.89
CA GLY A 127 -15.97 4.59 -8.58
C GLY A 127 -14.59 4.12 -8.10
N SER A 128 -14.42 4.08 -6.78
CA SER A 128 -13.20 3.58 -6.15
C SER A 128 -13.33 2.10 -5.77
N PRO A 129 -12.21 1.44 -5.39
CA PRO A 129 -12.25 0.10 -4.82
C PRO A 129 -13.21 -0.04 -3.64
N TYR A 130 -13.53 1.02 -2.89
CA TYR A 130 -14.29 0.95 -1.62
C TYR A 130 -15.66 1.64 -1.67
N GLY A 131 -15.86 2.61 -2.56
CA GLY A 131 -17.09 3.39 -2.65
C GLY A 131 -17.35 3.98 -4.02
N ASP A 132 -18.53 4.55 -4.19
CA ASP A 132 -19.00 5.17 -5.43
C ASP A 132 -18.26 6.46 -5.78
N ALA A 133 -18.65 7.10 -6.90
CA ALA A 133 -18.07 8.37 -7.35
C ALA A 133 -18.28 9.54 -6.37
N HIS A 134 -19.22 9.42 -5.43
CA HIS A 134 -19.48 10.41 -4.38
C HIS A 134 -18.72 10.11 -3.07
N GLY A 135 -17.95 9.01 -3.04
CA GLY A 135 -17.19 8.60 -1.86
C GLY A 135 -18.02 7.89 -0.80
N VAL A 136 -19.22 7.40 -1.15
CA VAL A 136 -20.03 6.58 -0.24
C VAL A 136 -19.61 5.12 -0.39
N ASP A 137 -19.30 4.47 0.73
CA ASP A 137 -18.90 3.06 0.75
C ASP A 137 -19.94 2.16 0.07
N TRP A 138 -19.47 1.20 -0.72
CA TRP A 138 -20.34 0.19 -1.31
C TRP A 138 -21.00 -0.64 -0.21
N ARG A 139 -22.33 -0.75 -0.26
CA ARG A 139 -23.12 -1.47 0.76
C ARG A 139 -22.78 -2.95 0.88
N ASP A 140 -22.24 -3.53 -0.18
CA ASP A 140 -21.81 -4.93 -0.29
C ASP A 140 -20.29 -5.11 -0.13
N ASN A 141 -19.60 -4.14 0.50
CA ASN A 141 -18.17 -4.23 0.76
C ASN A 141 -17.75 -5.51 1.51
N ASP A 142 -18.61 -5.99 2.40
CA ASP A 142 -18.41 -7.26 3.08
C ASP A 142 -18.34 -8.44 2.10
N LEU A 143 -19.27 -8.56 1.16
CA LEU A 143 -19.28 -9.60 0.13
C LEU A 143 -18.11 -9.44 -0.84
N ARG A 144 -17.85 -8.20 -1.29
CA ARG A 144 -16.78 -7.86 -2.23
C ARG A 144 -15.43 -8.33 -1.71
N PHE A 145 -15.14 -8.11 -0.44
CA PHE A 145 -13.84 -8.42 0.14
C PHE A 145 -13.78 -9.80 0.82
N ALA A 146 -14.92 -10.36 1.25
CA ALA A 146 -14.99 -11.78 1.60
C ALA A 146 -14.73 -12.67 0.38
N ARG A 147 -15.24 -12.31 -0.81
CA ARG A 147 -14.91 -12.99 -2.08
C ARG A 147 -13.42 -12.97 -2.39
N LEU A 148 -12.74 -11.84 -2.16
CA LEU A 148 -11.29 -11.70 -2.32
C LEU A 148 -10.53 -12.61 -1.33
N GLY A 149 -10.89 -12.55 -0.05
CA GLY A 149 -10.28 -13.41 0.98
C GLY A 149 -10.50 -14.91 0.72
N LEU A 150 -11.71 -15.29 0.28
CA LEU A 150 -12.06 -16.67 -0.06
C LEU A 150 -11.29 -17.15 -1.31
N ALA A 151 -11.09 -16.28 -2.30
CA ALA A 151 -10.27 -16.59 -3.47
C ALA A 151 -8.80 -16.81 -3.09
N ALA A 152 -8.23 -15.95 -2.24
CA ALA A 152 -6.88 -16.13 -1.72
C ALA A 152 -6.71 -17.46 -0.97
N ALA A 153 -7.68 -17.82 -0.12
CA ALA A 153 -7.69 -19.12 0.54
C ALA A 153 -7.82 -20.29 -0.46
N ALA A 154 -8.58 -20.12 -1.56
CA ALA A 154 -8.68 -21.13 -2.61
C ALA A 154 -7.37 -21.32 -3.40
N PHE A 155 -6.60 -20.25 -3.64
CA PHE A 155 -5.25 -20.34 -4.19
C PHE A 155 -4.35 -21.19 -3.30
N ALA A 156 -4.29 -20.90 -2.01
CA ALA A 156 -3.51 -21.66 -1.03
C ALA A 156 -3.94 -23.14 -0.95
N ARG A 157 -5.19 -23.46 -1.29
CA ARG A 157 -5.71 -24.84 -1.36
C ARG A 157 -5.46 -25.54 -2.70
N GLY A 158 -4.87 -24.86 -3.69
CA GLY A 158 -4.65 -25.40 -5.04
C GLY A 158 -5.94 -25.52 -5.86
N LEU A 159 -6.98 -24.75 -5.54
CA LEU A 159 -8.30 -24.81 -6.19
C LEU A 159 -8.54 -23.67 -7.20
N ALA A 160 -7.70 -22.65 -7.22
CA ALA A 160 -7.92 -21.42 -8.00
C ALA A 160 -7.16 -21.39 -9.34
N ASP A 161 -5.90 -21.81 -9.36
CA ASP A 161 -5.05 -21.91 -10.56
C ASP A 161 -4.38 -23.31 -10.56
N PRO A 162 -4.76 -24.22 -11.47
CA PRO A 162 -4.19 -25.57 -11.51
C PRO A 162 -2.67 -25.59 -11.78
N GLY A 163 -2.12 -24.54 -12.37
CA GLY A 163 -0.71 -24.43 -12.70
C GLY A 163 0.15 -23.80 -11.60
N TRP A 164 -0.46 -23.27 -10.54
CA TRP A 164 0.27 -22.52 -9.52
C TRP A 164 -0.43 -22.46 -8.16
N GLN A 165 0.31 -22.77 -7.10
CA GLN A 165 -0.15 -22.71 -5.72
C GLN A 165 0.89 -21.97 -4.87
N PRO A 166 0.49 -20.99 -4.05
CA PRO A 166 1.41 -20.29 -3.17
C PRO A 166 1.81 -21.15 -1.97
N ASP A 167 3.05 -20.97 -1.52
CA ASP A 167 3.56 -21.51 -0.26
C ASP A 167 3.26 -20.57 0.92
N ILE A 168 2.93 -19.30 0.64
CA ILE A 168 2.54 -18.30 1.63
C ILE A 168 1.58 -17.26 1.04
N LEU A 169 0.63 -16.78 1.84
CA LEU A 169 -0.18 -15.61 1.51
C LEU A 169 0.40 -14.34 2.14
N HIS A 170 0.59 -13.29 1.34
CA HIS A 170 0.90 -11.94 1.84
C HIS A 170 -0.34 -11.07 1.63
N LEU A 171 -1.04 -10.81 2.73
CA LEU A 171 -2.32 -10.14 2.79
C LEU A 171 -2.12 -8.69 3.22
N ASN A 172 -2.87 -7.76 2.62
CA ASN A 172 -2.79 -6.34 2.90
C ASN A 172 -4.14 -5.79 3.37
N ASP A 173 -4.14 -5.21 4.57
CA ASP A 173 -5.28 -4.56 5.22
C ASP A 173 -6.57 -5.42 5.37
N TRP A 174 -7.59 -4.79 5.95
CA TRP A 174 -8.91 -5.37 6.16
C TRP A 174 -9.57 -6.02 4.93
N PRO A 175 -9.37 -5.56 3.67
CA PRO A 175 -10.04 -6.16 2.50
C PRO A 175 -9.59 -7.60 2.23
N THR A 176 -8.43 -7.99 2.75
CA THR A 176 -7.86 -9.33 2.55
C THR A 176 -7.81 -10.13 3.85
N ALA A 177 -8.14 -9.50 4.98
CA ALA A 177 -7.95 -10.01 6.32
C ALA A 177 -8.89 -11.18 6.71
N LEU A 178 -9.90 -11.52 5.90
CA LEU A 178 -10.66 -12.77 6.07
C LEU A 178 -9.97 -14.00 5.48
N ALA A 179 -9.01 -13.84 4.57
CA ALA A 179 -8.28 -14.97 3.99
C ALA A 179 -7.66 -15.94 5.03
N PRO A 180 -6.94 -15.48 6.08
CA PRO A 180 -6.32 -16.38 7.03
C PRO A 180 -7.37 -17.08 7.92
N ALA A 181 -8.53 -16.45 8.12
CA ALA A 181 -9.65 -17.06 8.81
C ALA A 181 -10.24 -18.21 7.99
N TYR A 182 -10.46 -18.01 6.68
CA TYR A 182 -10.88 -19.10 5.78
C TYR A 182 -9.84 -20.24 5.69
N LEU A 183 -8.54 -19.94 5.74
CA LEU A 183 -7.50 -20.97 5.84
C LEU A 183 -7.66 -21.78 7.13
N ALA A 184 -7.83 -21.11 8.28
CA ALA A 184 -8.00 -21.76 9.57
C ALA A 184 -9.25 -22.65 9.61
N TRP A 185 -10.41 -22.14 9.16
CA TRP A 185 -11.67 -22.89 9.17
C TRP A 185 -11.70 -24.07 8.20
N SER A 186 -10.92 -24.00 7.12
CA SER A 186 -10.76 -25.11 6.19
C SER A 186 -9.65 -26.10 6.58
N GLY A 187 -8.92 -25.85 7.66
CA GLY A 187 -7.79 -26.67 8.08
C GLY A 187 -6.57 -26.60 7.15
N THR A 188 -6.46 -25.55 6.35
CA THR A 188 -5.37 -25.38 5.37
C THR A 188 -4.11 -24.86 6.08
N PRO A 189 -2.98 -25.60 6.04
CA PRO A 189 -1.78 -25.26 6.82
C PRO A 189 -0.85 -24.23 6.16
N VAL A 190 -1.29 -23.57 5.08
CA VAL A 190 -0.49 -22.57 4.39
C VAL A 190 -0.35 -21.32 5.27
N PRO A 191 0.87 -20.85 5.57
CA PRO A 191 1.05 -19.67 6.39
C PRO A 191 0.56 -18.40 5.70
N SER A 192 0.25 -17.38 6.52
CA SER A 192 -0.14 -16.06 6.04
C SER A 192 0.54 -14.95 6.82
N VAL A 193 0.93 -13.90 6.10
CA VAL A 193 1.37 -12.62 6.66
C VAL A 193 0.26 -11.61 6.40
N LEU A 194 -0.15 -10.87 7.43
CA LEU A 194 -1.07 -9.74 7.26
C LEU A 194 -0.34 -8.44 7.56
N THR A 195 -0.23 -7.58 6.55
CA THR A 195 0.33 -6.24 6.67
C THR A 195 -0.77 -5.23 6.94
N ILE A 196 -0.62 -4.49 8.05
CA ILE A 196 -1.48 -3.39 8.46
C ILE A 196 -0.88 -2.09 7.93
N HIS A 197 -1.52 -1.46 6.95
CA HIS A 197 -1.12 -0.15 6.43
C HIS A 197 -1.89 0.98 7.12
N ASN A 198 -3.10 0.71 7.60
CA ASN A 198 -3.87 1.65 8.42
C ASN A 198 -4.84 0.93 9.36
N LEU A 199 -4.51 0.93 10.66
CA LEU A 199 -5.29 0.24 11.70
C LEU A 199 -6.70 0.82 11.91
N ALA A 200 -6.96 2.06 11.48
CA ALA A 200 -8.25 2.71 11.62
C ALA A 200 -9.35 2.08 10.74
N TYR A 201 -8.98 1.44 9.63
CA TYR A 201 -9.94 0.78 8.73
C TYR A 201 -10.04 -0.70 9.06
N GLN A 202 -11.08 -1.08 9.80
CA GLN A 202 -11.19 -2.41 10.41
C GLN A 202 -12.15 -3.38 9.69
N GLY A 203 -12.86 -2.90 8.66
CA GLY A 203 -13.90 -3.68 7.96
C GLY A 203 -14.99 -4.13 8.92
N LEU A 204 -15.70 -3.17 9.52
CA LEU A 204 -16.75 -3.43 10.52
C LEU A 204 -18.10 -3.68 9.86
N PHE A 205 -18.71 -4.82 10.15
CA PHE A 205 -20.01 -5.21 9.59
C PHE A 205 -20.95 -5.73 10.67
N ALA A 206 -22.25 -5.72 10.38
CA ALA A 206 -23.26 -6.22 11.30
C ALA A 206 -23.11 -7.74 11.52
N ARG A 207 -23.39 -8.23 12.73
CA ARG A 207 -23.25 -9.65 13.11
C ARG A 207 -24.03 -10.57 12.17
N GLU A 208 -25.20 -10.12 11.75
CA GLU A 208 -26.16 -10.87 10.93
C GLU A 208 -25.58 -11.26 9.57
N ARG A 209 -24.53 -10.57 9.12
CA ARG A 209 -23.82 -10.88 7.87
C ARG A 209 -22.95 -12.13 7.96
N ALA A 210 -22.70 -12.68 9.16
CA ALA A 210 -21.79 -13.81 9.33
C ALA A 210 -22.14 -15.02 8.43
N GLY A 211 -23.42 -15.41 8.42
CA GLY A 211 -23.91 -16.52 7.58
C GLY A 211 -23.76 -16.22 6.08
N SER A 212 -24.10 -15.01 5.64
CA SER A 212 -23.94 -14.54 4.26
C SER A 212 -22.49 -14.64 3.78
N LEU A 213 -21.52 -14.50 4.68
CA LEU A 213 -20.09 -14.55 4.37
C LEU A 213 -19.47 -15.95 4.57
N GLY A 214 -20.27 -16.97 4.91
CA GLY A 214 -19.77 -18.31 5.21
C GLY A 214 -18.86 -18.37 6.44
N ILE A 215 -19.03 -17.44 7.39
CA ILE A 215 -18.34 -17.47 8.68
C ILE A 215 -19.07 -18.48 9.57
N PRO A 216 -18.37 -19.49 10.13
CA PRO A 216 -19.04 -20.48 10.97
C PRO A 216 -19.43 -19.87 12.33
N ASP A 217 -20.56 -20.31 12.89
CA ASP A 217 -21.13 -19.74 14.12
C ASP A 217 -20.14 -19.70 15.30
N HIS A 218 -19.33 -20.74 15.44
CA HIS A 218 -18.32 -20.83 16.51
C HIS A 218 -17.20 -19.77 16.40
N ALA A 219 -17.02 -19.15 15.24
CA ALA A 219 -16.02 -18.11 15.02
C ALA A 219 -16.49 -16.71 15.47
N PHE A 220 -17.79 -16.50 15.73
CA PHE A 220 -18.29 -15.25 16.29
C PHE A 220 -18.06 -15.16 17.80
N ARG A 221 -16.80 -14.94 18.18
CA ARG A 221 -16.32 -14.82 19.56
C ARG A 221 -15.08 -13.93 19.64
N ILE A 222 -14.69 -13.56 20.86
CA ILE A 222 -13.49 -12.78 21.15
C ILE A 222 -12.23 -13.47 20.56
N ASP A 223 -12.14 -14.79 20.62
CA ASP A 223 -11.09 -15.57 19.95
C ASP A 223 -11.51 -15.94 18.51
N GLY A 224 -11.79 -14.93 17.69
CA GLY A 224 -12.43 -15.14 16.39
C GLY A 224 -12.66 -13.84 15.63
N VAL A 225 -13.84 -13.67 15.02
CA VAL A 225 -14.16 -12.50 14.16
C VAL A 225 -14.88 -11.36 14.89
N GLU A 226 -15.39 -11.61 16.09
CA GLU A 226 -16.24 -10.65 16.81
C GLU A 226 -15.43 -9.47 17.36
N PHE A 227 -15.97 -8.27 17.26
CA PHE A 227 -15.39 -7.04 17.77
C PHE A 227 -16.50 -6.06 18.20
N HIS A 228 -16.70 -5.91 19.51
CA HIS A 228 -17.73 -5.05 20.12
C HIS A 228 -19.14 -5.26 19.54
N GLY A 229 -19.56 -6.53 19.42
CA GLY A 229 -20.86 -6.94 18.89
C GLY A 229 -20.96 -6.92 17.36
N LYS A 230 -19.89 -6.51 16.65
CA LYS A 230 -19.81 -6.48 15.18
C LYS A 230 -18.85 -7.56 14.66
N LEU A 231 -18.89 -7.79 13.36
CA LEU A 231 -17.83 -8.48 12.64
C LEU A 231 -16.71 -7.48 12.35
N SER A 232 -15.45 -7.88 12.52
CA SER A 232 -14.30 -7.14 12.02
C SER A 232 -13.40 -8.04 11.18
N PHE A 233 -13.26 -7.71 9.90
CA PHE A 233 -12.38 -8.45 8.99
C PHE A 233 -10.93 -8.29 9.42
N LEU A 234 -10.51 -7.07 9.78
CA LEU A 234 -9.14 -6.85 10.24
C LEU A 234 -8.85 -7.65 11.50
N LYS A 235 -9.72 -7.60 12.51
CA LYS A 235 -9.54 -8.34 13.76
C LYS A 235 -9.46 -9.85 13.52
N ALA A 236 -10.28 -10.40 12.63
CA ALA A 236 -10.18 -11.79 12.21
C ALA A 236 -8.78 -12.09 11.64
N GLY A 237 -8.30 -11.23 10.75
CA GLY A 237 -6.95 -11.33 10.20
C GLY A 237 -5.85 -11.28 11.25
N LEU A 238 -5.93 -10.32 12.18
CA LEU A 238 -5.02 -10.20 13.31
C LEU A 238 -5.03 -11.45 14.20
N PHE A 239 -6.17 -12.14 14.29
CA PHE A 239 -6.30 -13.35 15.09
C PHE A 239 -5.81 -14.62 14.36
N TYR A 240 -6.08 -14.77 13.06
CA TYR A 240 -5.78 -16.01 12.35
C TYR A 240 -4.45 -15.99 11.59
N ALA A 241 -3.91 -14.82 11.23
CA ALA A 241 -2.68 -14.74 10.44
C ALA A 241 -1.46 -15.32 11.16
N SER A 242 -0.56 -15.97 10.43
CA SER A 242 0.66 -16.58 10.99
C SER A 242 1.66 -15.53 11.50
N HIS A 243 1.73 -14.36 10.87
CA HIS A 243 2.53 -13.23 11.33
C HIS A 243 1.87 -11.92 10.93
N LEU A 244 2.04 -10.89 11.75
CA LEU A 244 1.58 -9.54 11.47
C LEU A 244 2.76 -8.66 11.12
N THR A 245 2.60 -7.85 10.08
CA THR A 245 3.52 -6.74 9.83
C THR A 245 2.77 -5.42 9.84
N THR A 246 3.48 -4.34 10.10
CA THR A 246 3.03 -3.00 9.78
C THR A 246 4.17 -2.20 9.17
N VAL A 247 3.89 -1.00 8.68
CA VAL A 247 4.75 -0.29 7.73
C VAL A 247 5.83 0.59 8.39
N SER A 248 6.15 0.33 9.66
CA SER A 248 7.13 1.08 10.47
C SER A 248 7.41 0.36 11.81
N PRO A 249 8.68 0.27 12.25
CA PRO A 249 9.05 -0.16 13.59
C PRO A 249 8.37 0.66 14.69
N THR A 250 8.47 1.99 14.64
CA THR A 250 7.83 2.85 15.65
C THR A 250 6.32 2.62 15.67
N TYR A 251 5.65 2.59 14.51
CA TYR A 251 4.21 2.37 14.46
C TYR A 251 3.80 0.99 15.00
N ALA A 252 4.63 -0.05 14.81
CA ALA A 252 4.40 -1.37 15.40
C ALA A 252 4.37 -1.34 16.93
N GLU A 253 5.14 -0.43 17.56
CA GLU A 253 5.11 -0.18 19.00
C GLU A 253 3.92 0.72 19.38
N GLU A 254 3.64 1.75 18.59
CA GLU A 254 2.56 2.70 18.87
C GLU A 254 1.19 2.02 18.96
N ILE A 255 0.87 1.13 18.01
CA ILE A 255 -0.42 0.43 17.94
C ILE A 255 -0.67 -0.56 19.09
N LEU A 256 0.32 -0.79 19.95
CA LEU A 256 0.17 -1.57 21.18
C LEU A 256 -0.45 -0.76 22.32
N ARG A 257 -0.60 0.55 22.14
CA ARG A 257 -1.12 1.48 23.12
C ARG A 257 -2.56 1.90 22.77
N PRO A 258 -3.45 2.12 23.75
CA PRO A 258 -4.86 2.44 23.50
C PRO A 258 -5.08 3.65 22.59
N GLU A 259 -4.19 4.64 22.62
CA GLU A 259 -4.30 5.88 21.86
C GLU A 259 -4.19 5.64 20.34
N PHE A 260 -3.51 4.57 19.91
CA PHE A 260 -3.25 4.23 18.51
C PHE A 260 -3.84 2.89 18.08
N GLY A 261 -4.16 2.00 19.03
CA GLY A 261 -4.58 0.63 18.78
C GLY A 261 -6.00 0.46 18.26
N CYS A 262 -6.82 1.51 18.31
CA CYS A 262 -8.20 1.50 17.82
C CYS A 262 -9.06 0.36 18.43
N GLY A 263 -8.83 -0.01 19.69
CA GLY A 263 -9.50 -1.11 20.39
C GLY A 263 -8.91 -2.49 20.12
N LEU A 264 -7.90 -2.59 19.24
CA LEU A 264 -7.20 -3.83 18.89
C LEU A 264 -5.87 -3.99 19.65
N GLU A 265 -5.46 -3.00 20.46
CA GLU A 265 -4.18 -2.99 21.18
C GLU A 265 -4.00 -4.22 22.08
N GLY A 266 -5.07 -4.74 22.68
CA GLY A 266 -5.01 -5.95 23.50
C GLY A 266 -4.58 -7.17 22.70
N LEU A 267 -5.20 -7.40 21.54
CA LEU A 267 -4.83 -8.49 20.63
C LEU A 267 -3.43 -8.28 20.05
N LEU A 268 -3.09 -7.06 19.66
CA LEU A 268 -1.78 -6.73 19.11
C LEU A 268 -0.65 -6.93 20.14
N ARG A 269 -0.86 -6.61 21.42
CA ARG A 269 0.10 -6.91 22.49
C ARG A 269 0.34 -8.41 22.64
N THR A 270 -0.70 -9.23 22.59
CA THR A 270 -0.55 -10.69 22.59
C THR A 270 0.30 -11.14 21.40
N ARG A 271 0.02 -10.62 20.20
CA ARG A 271 0.80 -10.95 18.99
C ARG A 271 2.25 -10.50 19.08
N ALA A 272 2.51 -9.33 19.64
CA ALA A 272 3.85 -8.84 19.88
C ALA A 272 4.61 -9.71 20.89
N ALA A 273 3.98 -10.09 22.00
CA ALA A 273 4.56 -10.97 23.01
C ALA A 273 4.87 -12.38 22.46
N GLU A 274 4.08 -12.86 21.50
CA GLU A 274 4.34 -14.10 20.74
C GLU A 274 5.49 -13.96 19.72
N GLY A 275 6.08 -12.76 19.53
CA GLY A 275 7.06 -12.49 18.49
C GLY A 275 6.48 -12.46 17.08
N ARG A 276 5.16 -12.23 16.96
CA ARG A 276 4.37 -12.33 15.71
C ARG A 276 3.88 -10.97 15.20
N LEU A 277 4.52 -9.88 15.60
CA LEU A 277 4.32 -8.54 15.07
C LEU A 277 5.68 -7.93 14.71
N SER A 278 5.78 -7.30 13.54
CA SER A 278 7.01 -6.62 13.10
C SER A 278 6.70 -5.35 12.32
N GLY A 279 7.50 -4.31 12.52
CA GLY A 279 7.47 -3.11 11.70
C GLY A 279 8.50 -3.18 10.57
N ILE A 280 8.08 -2.96 9.34
CA ILE A 280 8.93 -2.97 8.14
C ILE A 280 8.64 -1.69 7.36
N LEU A 281 9.63 -0.80 7.25
CA LEU A 281 9.47 0.45 6.51
C LEU A 281 9.19 0.20 5.02
N ASN A 282 8.35 1.04 4.43
CA ASN A 282 8.18 1.06 2.99
C ASN A 282 9.37 1.71 2.29
N GLY A 283 9.55 1.37 1.02
CA GLY A 283 10.38 2.13 0.09
C GLY A 283 9.58 3.15 -0.72
N ILE A 284 10.29 3.91 -1.56
CA ILE A 284 9.74 4.73 -2.63
C ILE A 284 10.22 4.22 -3.98
N ASP A 285 9.41 4.46 -5.00
CA ASP A 285 9.71 4.08 -6.37
C ASP A 285 10.91 4.87 -6.95
N GLU A 286 11.72 4.23 -7.81
CA GLU A 286 12.92 4.83 -8.39
C GLU A 286 12.62 6.01 -9.33
N SER A 287 11.37 6.14 -9.82
CA SER A 287 10.92 7.30 -10.62
C SER A 287 10.96 8.61 -9.83
N TRP A 288 11.04 8.57 -8.50
CA TRP A 288 11.26 9.74 -7.66
C TRP A 288 12.76 10.07 -7.62
N ASP A 289 13.32 10.50 -8.76
CA ASP A 289 14.73 10.90 -8.87
C ASP A 289 14.86 12.28 -9.53
N PRO A 290 15.40 13.30 -8.83
CA PRO A 290 15.48 14.66 -9.37
C PRO A 290 16.30 14.78 -10.66
N ARG A 291 17.14 13.79 -10.95
CA ARG A 291 18.02 13.78 -12.13
C ARG A 291 17.31 13.29 -13.38
N THR A 292 16.25 12.49 -13.24
CA THR A 292 15.58 11.81 -14.37
C THR A 292 14.08 12.10 -14.42
N ASP A 293 13.50 12.63 -13.36
CA ASP A 293 12.06 12.89 -13.28
C ASP A 293 11.64 13.92 -14.36
N ARG A 294 10.76 13.48 -15.25
CA ARG A 294 10.23 14.26 -16.37
C ARG A 294 9.17 15.28 -15.97
N HIS A 295 8.64 15.18 -14.76
CA HIS A 295 7.61 16.10 -14.27
C HIS A 295 8.22 17.44 -13.83
N LEU A 296 9.51 17.45 -13.49
CA LEU A 296 10.19 18.63 -12.95
C LEU A 296 10.37 19.73 -14.00
N ALA A 297 10.26 20.98 -13.57
CA ALA A 297 10.54 22.15 -14.41
C ALA A 297 12.04 22.27 -14.73
N GLY A 298 12.89 21.87 -13.77
CA GLY A 298 14.33 21.71 -13.95
C GLY A 298 14.81 20.47 -13.21
N ARG A 299 15.52 19.58 -13.90
CA ARG A 299 16.18 18.43 -13.26
C ARG A 299 17.40 18.90 -12.48
N PHE A 300 17.77 18.18 -11.44
CA PHE A 300 18.91 18.52 -10.62
C PHE A 300 19.55 17.31 -9.94
N GLY A 301 20.81 17.48 -9.53
CA GLY A 301 21.54 16.55 -8.69
C GLY A 301 21.75 17.09 -7.28
N VAL A 302 22.38 16.28 -6.43
CA VAL A 302 22.93 16.73 -5.16
C VAL A 302 23.96 17.84 -5.44
N ASP A 303 23.89 18.93 -4.67
CA ASP A 303 24.73 20.14 -4.83
C ASP A 303 24.52 20.96 -6.12
N ASP A 304 23.56 20.58 -6.97
CA ASP A 304 23.09 21.39 -8.10
C ASP A 304 21.74 22.02 -7.76
N TRP A 305 21.75 23.22 -7.19
CA TRP A 305 20.52 23.86 -6.74
C TRP A 305 19.81 24.69 -7.80
N ARG A 306 20.37 24.80 -9.03
CA ARG A 306 19.75 25.59 -10.11
C ARG A 306 18.42 24.99 -10.55
N GLY A 307 18.38 23.68 -10.76
CA GLY A 307 17.13 22.98 -11.08
C GLY A 307 16.13 23.04 -9.93
N LYS A 308 16.60 22.95 -8.67
CA LYS A 308 15.73 23.13 -7.49
C LYS A 308 15.09 24.52 -7.47
N GLN A 309 15.87 25.57 -7.70
CA GLN A 309 15.38 26.95 -7.79
C GLN A 309 14.37 27.13 -8.94
N ALA A 310 14.63 26.54 -10.11
CA ALA A 310 13.69 26.61 -11.24
C ALA A 310 12.33 25.98 -10.90
N ASN A 311 12.30 24.88 -10.13
CA ASN A 311 11.05 24.31 -9.62
C ASN A 311 10.38 25.23 -8.59
N ALA A 312 11.14 25.86 -7.69
CA ALA A 312 10.59 26.79 -6.70
C ALA A 312 9.89 27.99 -7.37
N GLU A 313 10.54 28.58 -8.37
CA GLU A 313 9.98 29.68 -9.16
C GLU A 313 8.76 29.24 -9.99
N HIS A 314 8.79 28.02 -10.55
CA HIS A 314 7.62 27.45 -11.22
C HIS A 314 6.44 27.32 -10.27
N VAL A 315 6.64 26.73 -9.09
CA VAL A 315 5.59 26.56 -8.07
C VAL A 315 5.05 27.92 -7.64
N ARG A 316 5.91 28.90 -7.35
CA ARG A 316 5.48 30.26 -7.00
C ARG A 316 4.58 30.87 -8.09
N ARG A 317 5.01 30.82 -9.36
CA ARG A 317 4.22 31.36 -10.48
C ARG A 317 2.90 30.62 -10.69
N ALA A 318 2.93 29.28 -10.66
CA ALA A 318 1.74 28.45 -10.85
C ALA A 318 0.67 28.69 -9.77
N HIS A 319 1.10 29.11 -8.57
CA HIS A 319 0.25 29.41 -7.43
C HIS A 319 -0.03 30.91 -7.23
N GLY A 320 0.41 31.79 -8.15
CA GLY A 320 0.20 33.24 -8.04
C GLY A 320 0.86 33.88 -6.83
N MET A 321 1.97 33.30 -6.36
CA MET A 321 2.72 33.78 -5.21
C MET A 321 3.57 35.01 -5.58
N SER A 322 3.71 35.94 -4.64
CA SER A 322 4.59 37.09 -4.79
C SER A 322 6.06 36.66 -4.79
N ASP A 323 6.92 37.49 -5.37
CA ASP A 323 8.36 37.29 -5.30
C ASP A 323 8.83 37.33 -3.84
N SER A 324 9.60 36.32 -3.44
CA SER A 324 10.11 36.20 -2.07
C SER A 324 11.51 35.58 -2.04
N ALA A 325 12.35 36.12 -1.18
CA ALA A 325 13.65 35.55 -0.82
C ALA A 325 13.57 34.58 0.37
N GLY A 326 12.41 34.48 1.02
CA GLY A 326 12.18 33.57 2.13
C GLY A 326 11.92 32.13 1.69
N PRO A 327 11.86 31.20 2.66
CA PRO A 327 11.64 29.79 2.39
C PRO A 327 10.22 29.49 1.89
N LEU A 328 10.11 28.52 0.99
CA LEU A 328 8.85 27.95 0.54
C LEU A 328 8.53 26.67 1.33
N PHE A 329 7.48 26.72 2.13
CA PHE A 329 6.88 25.57 2.79
C PHE A 329 5.80 24.96 1.89
N ALA A 330 5.66 23.64 1.97
CA ALA A 330 4.63 22.90 1.26
C ALA A 330 3.82 21.97 2.17
N ILE A 331 2.57 21.73 1.79
CA ILE A 331 1.74 20.62 2.27
C ILE A 331 1.23 19.88 1.03
N VAL A 332 1.52 18.58 0.94
CA VAL A 332 1.01 17.70 -0.10
C VAL A 332 0.41 16.46 0.56
N SER A 333 -0.90 16.47 0.81
CA SER A 333 -1.57 15.43 1.59
C SER A 333 -3.08 15.37 1.38
N ARG A 334 -3.75 14.33 1.93
CA ARG A 334 -5.20 14.37 2.15
C ARG A 334 -5.53 15.42 3.21
N LEU A 335 -6.54 16.24 2.99
CA LEU A 335 -6.90 17.33 3.89
C LEU A 335 -7.90 16.87 4.96
N VAL A 336 -7.42 16.03 5.88
CA VAL A 336 -8.22 15.40 6.94
C VAL A 336 -7.63 15.69 8.32
N HIS A 337 -8.45 15.61 9.37
CA HIS A 337 -7.99 15.88 10.74
C HIS A 337 -6.78 15.01 11.14
N GLN A 338 -6.68 13.77 10.69
CA GLN A 338 -5.51 12.91 10.90
C GLN A 338 -4.19 13.59 10.51
N LYS A 339 -4.17 14.37 9.41
CA LYS A 339 -2.96 14.98 8.85
C LYS A 339 -2.53 16.29 9.55
N GLY A 340 -3.23 16.68 10.62
CA GLY A 340 -2.88 17.89 11.38
C GLY A 340 -3.08 19.18 10.59
N VAL A 341 -3.98 19.18 9.61
CA VAL A 341 -4.18 20.33 8.70
C VAL A 341 -4.64 21.58 9.46
N ASP A 342 -5.42 21.39 10.51
CA ASP A 342 -5.81 22.44 11.44
C ASP A 342 -4.62 23.06 12.18
N LEU A 343 -3.65 22.25 12.62
CA LEU A 343 -2.40 22.74 13.20
C LEU A 343 -1.56 23.50 12.16
N ALA A 344 -1.51 22.99 10.93
CA ALA A 344 -0.78 23.65 9.84
C ALA A 344 -1.39 25.00 9.47
N ALA A 345 -2.73 25.08 9.40
CA ALA A 345 -3.45 26.32 9.15
C ALA A 345 -3.17 27.36 10.25
N ALA A 346 -3.19 26.94 11.52
CA ALA A 346 -2.87 27.82 12.64
C ALA A 346 -1.39 28.26 12.67
N ALA A 347 -0.47 27.44 12.16
CA ALA A 347 0.95 27.78 12.07
C ALA A 347 1.31 28.63 10.84
N ALA A 348 0.40 28.79 9.87
CA ALA A 348 0.67 29.50 8.63
C ALA A 348 0.99 30.98 8.86
N GLU A 349 0.31 31.63 9.81
CA GLU A 349 0.60 33.03 10.20
C GLU A 349 2.06 33.19 10.64
N ALA A 350 2.55 32.30 11.50
CA ALA A 350 3.93 32.32 11.98
C ALA A 350 4.97 32.08 10.87
N ILE A 351 4.59 31.40 9.78
CA ILE A 351 5.43 31.25 8.58
C ILE A 351 5.49 32.57 7.81
N VAL A 352 4.34 33.20 7.57
CA VAL A 352 4.25 34.45 6.81
C VAL A 352 4.94 35.60 7.54
N GLU A 353 4.76 35.72 8.86
CA GLU A 353 5.39 36.77 9.68
C GLU A 353 6.93 36.69 9.67
N GLN A 354 7.50 35.49 9.48
CA GLN A 354 8.93 35.28 9.34
C GLN A 354 9.43 35.40 7.89
N GLY A 355 8.58 35.84 6.96
CA GLY A 355 8.89 36.05 5.55
C GLY A 355 8.84 34.78 4.69
N GLY A 356 8.32 33.68 5.21
CA GLY A 356 8.10 32.45 4.45
C GLY A 356 6.82 32.47 3.62
N GLN A 357 6.68 31.49 2.74
CA GLN A 357 5.47 31.24 1.95
C GLN A 357 4.99 29.81 2.17
N LEU A 358 3.69 29.56 1.99
CA LEU A 358 3.07 28.24 2.13
C LEU A 358 2.23 27.89 0.91
N VAL A 359 2.54 26.77 0.27
CA VAL A 359 1.71 26.17 -0.78
C VAL A 359 1.08 24.89 -0.28
N VAL A 360 -0.23 24.75 -0.47
CA VAL A 360 -0.99 23.56 -0.08
C VAL A 360 -1.64 22.95 -1.31
N THR A 361 -1.42 21.66 -1.53
CA THR A 361 -2.12 20.85 -2.53
C THR A 361 -2.71 19.62 -1.85
N GLY A 362 -4.01 19.40 -2.00
CA GLY A 362 -4.69 18.28 -1.39
C GLY A 362 -6.20 18.34 -1.54
N ARG A 363 -6.88 17.27 -1.12
CA ARG A 363 -8.34 17.24 -0.97
C ARG A 363 -8.74 16.39 0.24
N GLY A 364 -9.88 16.65 0.85
CA GLY A 364 -10.36 15.92 2.01
C GLY A 364 -11.68 16.45 2.57
N GLU A 365 -11.68 16.67 3.88
CA GLU A 365 -12.86 17.10 4.63
C GLU A 365 -13.12 18.61 4.43
N SER A 366 -14.40 18.98 4.31
CA SER A 366 -14.78 20.38 4.01
C SER A 366 -14.30 21.38 5.05
N ARG A 367 -14.23 20.99 6.34
CA ARG A 367 -13.81 21.88 7.42
C ARG A 367 -12.30 22.20 7.37
N PRO A 368 -11.37 21.21 7.30
CA PRO A 368 -9.96 21.48 7.03
C PRO A 368 -9.69 22.27 5.75
N GLU A 369 -10.41 21.99 4.66
CA GLU A 369 -10.27 22.73 3.40
C GLU A 369 -10.63 24.21 3.58
N ALA A 370 -11.80 24.49 4.18
CA ALA A 370 -12.25 25.86 4.43
C ALA A 370 -11.28 26.63 5.35
N ALA A 371 -10.71 25.99 6.37
CA ALA A 371 -9.75 26.61 7.27
C ALA A 371 -8.47 27.05 6.52
N LEU A 372 -7.95 26.22 5.62
CA LEU A 372 -6.80 26.58 4.80
C LEU A 372 -7.13 27.68 3.79
N GLN A 373 -8.31 27.60 3.15
CA GLN A 373 -8.76 28.63 2.21
C GLN A 373 -8.92 29.99 2.88
N ASP A 374 -9.43 30.03 4.10
CA ASP A 374 -9.51 31.26 4.91
C ASP A 374 -8.12 31.87 5.15
N VAL A 375 -7.13 31.06 5.52
CA VAL A 375 -5.74 31.51 5.66
C VAL A 375 -5.21 32.09 4.32
N ALA A 376 -5.47 31.41 3.20
CA ALA A 376 -5.04 31.89 1.89
C ALA A 376 -5.68 33.25 1.51
N HIS A 377 -6.96 33.45 1.85
CA HIS A 377 -7.64 34.74 1.64
C HIS A 377 -7.05 35.86 2.50
N ARG A 378 -6.61 35.56 3.73
CA ARG A 378 -5.99 36.53 4.63
C ARG A 378 -4.55 36.88 4.25
N HIS A 379 -3.85 36.00 3.54
CA HIS A 379 -2.45 36.16 3.16
C HIS A 379 -2.22 36.00 1.64
N PRO A 380 -2.86 36.83 0.79
CA PRO A 380 -2.70 36.75 -0.66
C PRO A 380 -1.24 36.95 -1.06
N GLY A 381 -0.74 36.12 -1.99
CA GLY A 381 0.65 36.17 -2.46
C GLY A 381 1.66 35.47 -1.54
N ALA A 382 1.28 35.11 -0.31
CA ALA A 382 2.13 34.37 0.63
C ALA A 382 1.62 32.96 0.95
N VAL A 383 0.30 32.74 0.90
CA VAL A 383 -0.32 31.42 1.08
C VAL A 383 -1.20 31.08 -0.10
N ALA A 384 -1.00 29.90 -0.70
CA ALA A 384 -1.85 29.38 -1.77
C ALA A 384 -2.38 27.99 -1.42
N VAL A 385 -3.66 27.76 -1.71
CA VAL A 385 -4.33 26.48 -1.49
C VAL A 385 -4.99 26.04 -2.78
N ARG A 386 -4.59 24.87 -3.28
CA ARG A 386 -5.22 24.22 -4.43
C ARG A 386 -5.90 22.93 -3.99
N ILE A 387 -7.22 22.90 -4.14
CA ILE A 387 -8.01 21.70 -3.87
C ILE A 387 -7.90 20.74 -5.06
N GLY A 388 -7.52 19.50 -4.77
CA GLY A 388 -7.29 18.47 -5.77
C GLY A 388 -5.92 17.82 -5.63
N PHE A 389 -5.63 16.90 -6.55
CA PHE A 389 -4.34 16.23 -6.62
C PHE A 389 -3.96 16.02 -8.08
N ASP A 390 -2.78 16.52 -8.44
CA ASP A 390 -2.09 16.22 -9.69
C ASP A 390 -0.66 15.79 -9.35
N GLU A 391 -0.22 14.67 -9.92
CA GLU A 391 1.09 14.10 -9.59
C GLU A 391 2.24 14.97 -10.09
N THR A 392 2.11 15.56 -11.29
CA THR A 392 3.13 16.43 -11.88
C THR A 392 3.41 17.61 -10.96
N GLU A 393 2.33 18.26 -10.54
CA GLU A 393 2.35 19.39 -9.63
C GLU A 393 2.83 19.02 -8.22
N ALA A 394 2.45 17.85 -7.70
CA ALA A 394 2.96 17.35 -6.43
C ALA A 394 4.49 17.15 -6.47
N ARG A 395 5.01 16.52 -7.54
CA ARG A 395 6.45 16.33 -7.76
C ARG A 395 7.19 17.66 -7.84
N ARG A 396 6.66 18.61 -8.60
CA ARG A 396 7.20 19.99 -8.67
C ARG A 396 7.16 20.70 -7.32
N THR A 397 6.11 20.50 -6.54
CA THR A 397 5.97 21.08 -5.19
C THR A 397 7.01 20.53 -4.23
N TYR A 398 7.25 19.21 -4.22
CA TYR A 398 8.34 18.63 -3.45
C TYR A 398 9.72 19.10 -3.93
N ALA A 399 9.94 19.20 -5.24
CA ALA A 399 11.19 19.72 -5.80
C ALA A 399 11.42 21.20 -5.50
N GLY A 400 10.38 22.03 -5.58
CA GLY A 400 10.49 23.48 -5.42
C GLY A 400 10.45 23.96 -3.96
N SER A 401 9.85 23.19 -3.05
CA SER A 401 9.81 23.57 -1.64
C SER A 401 11.15 23.38 -0.93
N ASP A 402 11.40 24.25 0.05
CA ASP A 402 12.51 24.11 0.99
C ASP A 402 12.13 23.15 2.12
N PHE A 403 10.87 23.20 2.56
CA PHE A 403 10.36 22.41 3.67
C PHE A 403 8.99 21.80 3.37
N LEU A 404 8.76 20.57 3.83
CA LEU A 404 7.45 19.92 3.77
C LEU A 404 6.85 19.83 5.18
N LEU A 405 5.71 20.46 5.42
CA LEU A 405 4.99 20.38 6.70
C LEU A 405 4.18 19.07 6.79
N MET A 406 4.40 18.31 7.86
CA MET A 406 3.71 17.05 8.13
C MET A 406 3.32 16.92 9.62
N PRO A 407 2.40 17.75 10.13
CA PRO A 407 1.97 17.72 11.53
C PRO A 407 0.97 16.59 11.84
N SER A 408 1.10 15.44 11.18
CA SER A 408 0.18 14.31 11.28
C SER A 408 0.03 13.85 12.74
N ARG A 409 -1.21 13.63 13.19
CA ARG A 409 -1.51 13.08 14.53
C ARG A 409 -1.06 11.63 14.67
N PHE A 410 -1.20 10.86 13.58
CA PHE A 410 -0.57 9.56 13.42
C PHE A 410 -0.23 9.33 11.95
N GLU A 411 0.87 8.63 11.69
CA GLU A 411 1.37 8.35 10.35
C GLU A 411 2.01 6.95 10.30
N PRO A 412 1.28 5.91 9.86
CA PRO A 412 1.78 4.53 9.90
C PRO A 412 3.14 4.38 9.24
N CYS A 413 3.34 4.98 8.07
CA CYS A 413 4.66 5.10 7.43
C CYS A 413 4.92 6.53 7.01
N GLY A 414 4.02 7.08 6.19
CA GLY A 414 4.25 8.31 5.43
C GLY A 414 5.18 8.00 4.25
N LEU A 415 4.79 8.38 3.04
CA LEU A 415 5.67 8.32 1.87
C LEU A 415 6.15 9.72 1.48
N SER A 416 5.35 10.75 1.76
CA SER A 416 5.60 12.14 1.37
C SER A 416 6.91 12.69 1.91
N GLN A 417 7.32 12.33 3.13
CA GLN A 417 8.60 12.75 3.70
C GLN A 417 9.78 12.15 2.93
N MET A 418 9.66 10.91 2.46
CA MET A 418 10.71 10.27 1.67
C MET A 418 10.80 10.90 0.28
N TYR A 419 9.66 11.21 -0.36
CA TYR A 419 9.64 11.98 -1.61
C TYR A 419 10.26 13.36 -1.45
N ALA A 420 9.90 14.09 -0.38
CA ALA A 420 10.45 15.41 -0.09
C ALA A 420 11.97 15.35 0.15
N GLN A 421 12.43 14.44 1.01
CA GLN A 421 13.86 14.22 1.28
C GLN A 421 14.63 13.94 -0.01
N ARG A 422 14.09 13.09 -0.88
CA ARG A 422 14.69 12.72 -2.16
C ARG A 422 14.83 13.91 -3.11
N PHE A 423 13.96 14.90 -3.00
CA PHE A 423 14.01 16.17 -3.73
C PHE A 423 14.61 17.34 -2.94
N GLY A 424 15.26 17.06 -1.80
CA GLY A 424 15.92 18.09 -0.97
C GLY A 424 14.96 19.10 -0.34
N SER A 425 13.68 18.74 -0.19
CA SER A 425 12.71 19.43 0.66
C SER A 425 12.71 18.76 2.03
N LEU A 426 13.08 19.52 3.07
CA LEU A 426 13.31 18.98 4.41
C LEU A 426 11.99 18.88 5.18
N PRO A 427 11.57 17.69 5.62
CA PRO A 427 10.33 17.54 6.37
C PRO A 427 10.37 18.27 7.71
N VAL A 428 9.29 18.94 8.07
CA VAL A 428 8.99 19.45 9.42
C VAL A 428 7.78 18.67 9.92
N ALA A 429 8.00 17.70 10.78
CA ALA A 429 7.04 16.63 11.03
C ALA A 429 6.85 16.32 12.52
N HIS A 430 5.66 15.83 12.86
CA HIS A 430 5.42 15.26 14.18
C HIS A 430 6.17 13.93 14.31
N ARG A 431 6.76 13.67 15.49
CA ARG A 431 7.46 12.42 15.80
C ARG A 431 6.47 11.30 16.09
N THR A 432 5.87 10.74 15.04
CA THR A 432 4.93 9.61 15.10
C THR A 432 5.16 8.62 13.96
N GLY A 433 4.94 7.33 14.25
CA GLY A 433 5.02 6.22 13.31
C GLY A 433 6.23 6.29 12.39
N GLY A 434 6.03 6.09 11.09
CA GLY A 434 7.14 6.08 10.14
C GLY A 434 7.82 7.44 9.93
N LEU A 435 7.22 8.56 10.36
CA LEU A 435 7.91 9.86 10.35
C LEU A 435 9.07 9.86 11.34
N ALA A 436 8.88 9.26 12.51
CA ALA A 436 9.94 9.11 13.50
C ALA A 436 11.08 8.19 13.01
N ASP A 437 10.75 7.14 12.26
CA ASP A 437 11.73 6.19 11.74
C ASP A 437 12.50 6.71 10.52
N THR A 438 11.87 7.59 9.72
CA THR A 438 12.44 8.06 8.46
C THR A 438 13.07 9.45 8.57
N ILE A 439 12.74 10.26 9.57
CA ILE A 439 13.32 11.60 9.70
C ILE A 439 14.31 11.62 10.86
N GLU A 440 15.55 11.96 10.54
CA GLU A 440 16.59 12.18 11.55
C GLU A 440 16.62 13.67 11.90
N ASP A 441 16.19 14.01 13.12
CA ASP A 441 15.99 15.38 13.57
C ASP A 441 17.29 16.21 13.49
N GLY A 442 17.22 17.37 12.84
CA GLY A 442 18.35 18.26 12.64
C GLY A 442 19.34 17.82 11.55
N ILE A 443 19.15 16.63 10.95
CA ILE A 443 20.03 16.08 9.90
C ILE A 443 19.28 15.96 8.58
N THR A 444 18.14 15.27 8.55
CA THR A 444 17.34 15.05 7.32
C THR A 444 15.95 15.70 7.38
N GLY A 445 15.68 16.48 8.42
CA GLY A 445 14.43 17.21 8.66
C GLY A 445 14.35 17.72 10.10
N PHE A 446 13.15 18.10 10.53
CA PHE A 446 12.86 18.64 11.85
C PHE A 446 11.67 17.89 12.45
N LEU A 447 11.91 17.18 13.54
CA LEU A 447 10.87 16.48 14.30
C LEU A 447 10.46 17.27 15.53
N PHE A 448 9.15 17.35 15.79
CA PHE A 448 8.60 17.87 17.04
C PHE A 448 7.87 16.78 17.83
N GLY A 449 7.91 16.89 19.16
CA GLY A 449 7.42 15.85 20.07
C GLY A 449 5.91 15.89 20.27
N GLU A 450 5.39 16.95 20.88
CA GLU A 450 3.96 17.08 21.16
C GLU A 450 3.18 17.50 19.92
N CYS A 451 2.02 16.90 19.67
CA CYS A 451 1.12 17.33 18.59
C CYS A 451 0.37 18.62 18.96
N SER A 452 1.10 19.73 19.08
CA SER A 452 0.60 21.04 19.49
C SER A 452 1.12 22.16 18.60
N LEU A 453 0.39 23.28 18.56
CA LEU A 453 0.77 24.46 17.76
C LEU A 453 2.13 25.01 18.23
N SER A 454 2.36 25.09 19.54
CA SER A 454 3.62 25.56 20.12
C SER A 454 4.81 24.73 19.64
N ALA A 455 4.71 23.40 19.69
CA ALA A 455 5.77 22.50 19.27
C ALA A 455 6.02 22.57 17.76
N LEU A 456 4.95 22.67 16.94
CA LEU A 456 5.06 22.87 15.50
C LEU A 456 5.76 24.20 15.17
N THR A 457 5.34 25.31 15.79
CA THR A 457 5.95 26.63 15.58
C THR A 457 7.42 26.65 15.99
N ALA A 458 7.80 25.97 17.07
CA ALA A 458 9.20 25.82 17.46
C ALA A 458 10.01 25.05 16.41
N ALA A 459 9.44 24.00 15.80
CA ALA A 459 10.10 23.28 14.71
C ALA A 459 10.23 24.12 13.44
N ILE A 460 9.21 24.91 13.10
CA ILE A 460 9.25 25.89 12.01
C ILE A 460 10.35 26.91 12.24
N ALA A 461 10.51 27.43 13.47
CA ALA A 461 11.59 28.37 13.80
C ALA A 461 12.99 27.75 13.58
N ARG A 462 13.18 26.46 13.90
CA ARG A 462 14.42 25.72 13.58
C ARG A 462 14.64 25.60 12.07
N ALA A 463 13.58 25.37 11.29
CA ALA A 463 13.65 25.33 9.83
C ALA A 463 14.09 26.68 9.25
N PHE A 464 13.50 27.80 9.73
CA PHE A 464 13.96 29.14 9.36
C PHE A 464 15.42 29.41 9.74
N ALA A 465 15.86 28.96 10.93
CA ALA A 465 17.26 29.09 11.35
C ALA A 465 18.22 28.32 10.43
N ALA A 466 17.84 27.12 9.98
CA ALA A 466 18.59 26.37 8.99
C ALA A 466 18.59 27.07 7.63
N PHE A 467 17.46 27.60 7.18
CA PHE A 467 17.36 28.32 5.90
C PHE A 467 18.28 29.54 5.84
N ARG A 468 18.43 30.28 6.95
CA ARG A 468 19.36 31.42 7.05
C ARG A 468 20.84 31.01 6.94
N SER A 469 21.17 29.75 7.18
CA SER A 469 22.52 29.21 7.06
C SER A 469 22.62 28.28 5.85
N ARG A 470 23.12 28.80 4.72
CA ARG A 470 23.27 28.03 3.47
C ARG A 470 24.05 26.74 3.67
N GLU A 471 25.16 26.80 4.40
CA GLU A 471 25.99 25.63 4.70
C GLU A 471 25.19 24.53 5.42
N ARG A 472 24.45 24.90 6.47
CA ARG A 472 23.64 23.96 7.23
C ARG A 472 22.51 23.39 6.38
N LEU A 473 21.79 24.24 5.64
CA LEU A 473 20.69 23.82 4.78
C LEU A 473 21.18 22.81 3.73
N ASP A 474 22.28 23.11 3.04
CA ASP A 474 22.83 22.26 2.00
C ASP A 474 23.35 20.94 2.57
N ALA A 475 23.98 20.95 3.76
CA ALA A 475 24.38 19.73 4.46
C ALA A 475 23.18 18.83 4.77
N MET A 476 22.09 19.41 5.29
CA MET A 476 20.87 18.66 5.57
C MET A 476 20.22 18.10 4.30
N ARG A 477 20.20 18.89 3.21
CA ARG A 477 19.69 18.45 1.90
C ARG A 477 20.50 17.31 1.33
N ARG A 478 21.84 17.39 1.36
CA ARG A 478 22.73 16.30 0.95
C ARG A 478 22.38 15.02 1.71
N ALA A 479 22.36 15.09 3.04
CA ALA A 479 22.04 13.94 3.88
C ALA A 479 20.67 13.33 3.56
N ALA A 480 19.66 14.16 3.32
CA ALA A 480 18.32 13.72 2.95
C ALA A 480 18.28 13.04 1.57
N MET A 481 18.91 13.63 0.56
CA MET A 481 18.86 13.16 -0.83
C MET A 481 19.66 11.88 -1.07
N THR A 482 20.74 11.65 -0.31
CA THR A 482 21.62 10.49 -0.45
C THR A 482 21.19 9.27 0.36
N ARG A 483 20.16 9.39 1.20
CA ARG A 483 19.69 8.27 2.02
C ARG A 483 19.04 7.19 1.12
N PRO A 484 19.42 5.91 1.25
CA PRO A 484 18.73 4.84 0.54
C PRO A 484 17.28 4.77 1.02
N ARG A 485 16.34 4.81 0.08
CA ARG A 485 14.88 4.73 0.33
C ARG A 485 14.17 3.79 -0.64
N GLY A 486 14.92 2.94 -1.33
CA GLY A 486 14.35 1.98 -2.27
C GLY A 486 13.66 0.82 -1.57
N TRP A 487 12.99 -0.03 -2.35
CA TRP A 487 12.24 -1.17 -1.85
C TRP A 487 13.09 -2.38 -1.43
N GLU A 488 14.39 -2.37 -1.71
CA GLU A 488 15.27 -3.53 -1.51
C GLU A 488 15.39 -3.94 -0.03
N GLU A 489 15.50 -2.97 0.88
CA GLU A 489 15.55 -3.23 2.33
C GLU A 489 14.23 -3.83 2.83
N ALA A 490 13.11 -3.26 2.38
CA ALA A 490 11.77 -3.77 2.71
C ALA A 490 11.59 -5.20 2.18
N ALA A 491 11.95 -5.45 0.91
CA ALA A 491 11.84 -6.76 0.28
C ALA A 491 12.69 -7.82 1.00
N SER A 492 13.91 -7.47 1.42
CA SER A 492 14.75 -8.38 2.21
C SER A 492 14.13 -8.69 3.58
N ALA A 493 13.54 -7.70 4.26
CA ALA A 493 12.86 -7.93 5.53
C ALA A 493 11.63 -8.83 5.38
N TYR A 494 10.80 -8.61 4.34
CA TYR A 494 9.65 -9.45 4.02
C TYR A 494 10.06 -10.88 3.63
N GLU A 495 11.10 -11.05 2.82
CA GLU A 495 11.67 -12.37 2.52
C GLU A 495 12.06 -13.11 3.80
N GLY A 496 12.71 -12.42 4.75
CA GLY A 496 13.07 -12.98 6.05
C GLY A 496 11.87 -13.47 6.85
N VAL A 497 10.76 -12.73 6.84
CA VAL A 497 9.48 -13.17 7.46
C VAL A 497 8.96 -14.43 6.77
N CYS A 498 8.88 -14.42 5.44
CA CYS A 498 8.38 -15.54 4.65
C CYS A 498 9.20 -16.82 4.90
N ALA A 499 10.53 -16.72 4.88
CA ALA A 499 11.44 -17.84 5.10
C ALA A 499 11.25 -18.46 6.50
N ARG A 500 11.12 -17.64 7.55
CA ARG A 500 10.86 -18.12 8.93
C ARG A 500 9.55 -18.89 9.03
N LEU A 501 8.48 -18.36 8.43
CA LEU A 501 7.16 -19.00 8.45
C LEU A 501 7.14 -20.31 7.67
N HIS A 502 7.78 -20.35 6.51
CA HIS A 502 7.90 -21.58 5.73
C HIS A 502 8.66 -22.68 6.49
N ALA A 503 9.77 -22.33 7.15
CA ALA A 503 10.53 -23.27 7.97
C ALA A 503 9.73 -23.80 9.18
N ALA A 504 8.89 -22.95 9.80
CA ALA A 504 7.99 -23.36 10.87
C ALA A 504 6.89 -24.33 10.38
N ALA A 505 6.27 -24.04 9.23
CA ALA A 505 5.25 -24.89 8.64
C ALA A 505 5.77 -26.29 8.29
N ARG A 506 6.96 -26.39 7.68
CA ARG A 506 7.59 -27.69 7.36
C ARG A 506 7.84 -28.54 8.60
N ARG A 507 8.35 -27.94 9.69
CA ARG A 507 8.60 -28.65 10.96
C ARG A 507 7.31 -29.20 11.57
N SER A 508 6.22 -28.41 11.55
CA SER A 508 4.91 -28.87 12.03
C SER A 508 4.38 -30.07 11.22
N THR A 509 4.55 -30.06 9.90
CA THR A 509 4.14 -31.17 9.03
C THR A 509 4.95 -32.44 9.33
N LEU A 510 6.28 -32.32 9.43
CA LEU A 510 7.18 -33.43 9.78
C LEU A 510 6.84 -34.06 11.13
N VAL A 511 6.58 -33.26 12.17
CA VAL A 511 6.19 -33.75 13.49
C VAL A 511 4.85 -34.49 13.45
N ARG A 512 3.86 -34.00 12.69
CA ARG A 512 2.57 -34.71 12.50
C ARG A 512 2.74 -36.03 11.76
N THR A 513 3.59 -36.08 10.73
CA THR A 513 3.86 -37.32 9.99
C THR A 513 4.56 -38.35 10.88
N LEU A 514 5.52 -37.94 11.72
CA LEU A 514 6.22 -38.82 12.65
C LEU A 514 5.32 -39.28 13.82
N ALA A 515 4.47 -38.41 14.36
CA ALA A 515 3.50 -38.77 15.41
C ALA A 515 2.38 -39.70 14.92
N GLY A 516 2.07 -39.69 13.62
CA GLY A 516 1.13 -40.63 13.00
C GLY A 516 1.70 -42.03 12.76
N HIS A 517 2.99 -42.27 13.03
CA HIS A 517 3.67 -43.55 12.81
C HIS A 517 3.93 -44.36 14.09
N THR A 518 3.27 -44.07 15.22
CA THR A 518 3.21 -45.05 16.32
C THR A 518 2.48 -46.31 15.82
N PRO A 519 3.14 -47.48 15.77
CA PRO A 519 2.45 -48.72 15.43
C PRO A 519 1.32 -48.92 16.44
N ARG A 520 0.10 -49.16 15.95
CA ARG A 520 -0.92 -49.81 16.76
C ARG A 520 -0.38 -51.20 17.10
N GLU A 521 0.28 -51.33 18.24
CA GLU A 521 0.54 -52.64 18.82
C GLU A 521 -0.81 -53.27 19.17
N ALA A 522 -1.06 -54.41 18.53
CA ALA A 522 -2.16 -55.28 18.82
C ALA A 522 -2.02 -55.83 20.25
N ARG A 523 -3.05 -55.65 21.06
CA ARG A 523 -3.54 -56.64 22.05
C ARG A 523 -5.04 -56.54 22.16
#